data_AF-S5LZQ5-F1
#
_entry.id   AF-S5LZQ5-F1
#
_cell.length_a   1.000
_cell.length_b   1.000
_cell.length_c   1.000
_cell.angle_alpha   90.00
_cell.angle_beta   90.00
_cell.angle_gamma   90.00
#
_symmetry.space_group_name_H-M   'P 1'
#
loop_
_entity.id
_entity.type
_entity.pdbx_description
1 polymer ?
#
loop_
_entity_poly.entity_id
_entity_poly.type
_entity_poly.pdbx_seq_one_letter_code
_entity_poly.pdbx_strand_id
1 'polypeptide(L)' 'MKEHCQNKDCSNELNFMDKKRVYVYDELIEDETAIFVCDDCYKKNKDEENNIDWENSI' A
#
# COMPACT_ATOMS: atom_id res chain seq x y z
N MET A 1 -17.36 12.21 -5.70
CA MET A 1 -17.09 11.59 -4.39
C MET A 1 -15.59 11.60 -4.20
N LYS A 2 -15.08 12.17 -3.09
CA LYS A 2 -13.66 12.05 -2.78
C LYS A 2 -13.44 10.64 -2.23
N GLU A 3 -12.58 9.88 -2.89
CA GLU A 3 -12.21 8.54 -2.44
C GLU A 3 -11.11 8.69 -1.37
N HIS A 4 -11.18 7.89 -0.31
CA HIS A 4 -10.21 7.92 0.79
C HIS A 4 -9.29 6.71 0.69
N CYS A 5 -8.09 6.84 1.26
CA CYS A 5 -7.13 5.74 1.37
C CYS A 5 -7.83 4.52 1.98
N GLN A 6 -7.66 3.36 1.35
CA GLN A 6 -8.24 2.09 1.81
C GLN A 6 -7.34 1.36 2.80
N ASN A 7 -6.19 1.95 3.16
CA ASN A 7 -5.34 1.42 4.19
C ASN A 7 -6.03 1.59 5.56
N LYS A 8 -6.06 0.53 6.38
CA LYS A 8 -6.78 0.50 7.67
C LYS A 8 -6.31 1.61 8.63
N ASP A 9 -5.06 2.04 8.51
CA ASP A 9 -4.43 3.05 9.37
C ASP A 9 -4.33 4.45 8.72
N CYS A 10 -5.02 4.70 7.60
CA CYS A 10 -4.92 5.97 6.91
C CYS A 10 -6.27 6.49 6.41
N SER A 11 -6.62 7.72 6.81
CA SER A 11 -7.85 8.40 6.39
C SER A 11 -7.61 9.52 5.36
N ASN A 12 -6.41 9.58 4.79
CA ASN A 12 -6.04 10.63 3.82
C ASN A 12 -6.86 10.51 2.53
N GLU A 13 -7.04 11.63 1.84
CA GLU A 13 -7.70 11.65 0.53
C GLU A 13 -6.83 10.91 -0.50
N LEU A 14 -7.47 10.11 -1.36
CA LEU A 14 -6.79 9.50 -2.50
C LEU A 14 -6.49 10.57 -3.55
N ASN A 15 -5.32 10.46 -4.15
CA ASN A 15 -4.99 11.22 -5.33
C ASN A 15 -5.83 10.70 -6.50
N PHE A 16 -6.83 11.49 -6.92
CA PHE A 16 -7.76 11.07 -7.99
C PHE A 16 -7.09 11.01 -9.36
N MET A 17 -6.02 11.79 -9.57
CA MET A 17 -5.27 11.81 -10.83
C MET A 17 -4.31 10.63 -10.96
N ASP A 18 -3.82 10.09 -9.84
CA ASP A 18 -2.83 9.01 -9.81
C ASP A 18 -3.15 8.05 -8.66
N LYS A 19 -4.11 7.16 -8.90
CA LYS A 19 -4.53 6.16 -7.90
C LYS A 19 -3.45 5.09 -7.73
N LYS A 20 -2.68 5.18 -6.65
CA LYS A 20 -1.72 4.14 -6.26
C LYS A 20 -2.43 2.95 -5.63
N ARG A 21 -1.85 1.76 -5.82
CA ARG A 21 -2.33 0.50 -5.24
C ARG A 21 -1.20 -0.27 -4.59
N VAL A 22 -1.51 -0.94 -3.49
CA VAL A 22 -0.63 -1.89 -2.79
C VAL A 22 -1.36 -3.22 -2.65
N TYR A 23 -0.61 -4.31 -2.63
CA TYR A 23 -1.16 -5.64 -2.41
C TYR A 23 -1.05 -5.94 -0.93
N VAL A 24 -2.18 -6.27 -0.31
CA VAL A 24 -2.26 -6.64 1.11
C VAL A 24 -2.87 -8.01 1.19
N TYR A 25 -2.21 -8.89 1.94
CA TYR A 25 -2.72 -10.22 2.20
C TYR A 25 -4.03 -10.14 3.01
N ASP A 26 -5.08 -10.77 2.50
CA ASP A 26 -6.37 -10.86 3.14
C ASP A 26 -6.60 -12.30 3.62
N GLU A 27 -6.59 -12.48 4.94
CA GLU A 27 -6.75 -13.79 5.60
C GLU A 27 -8.11 -14.45 5.32
N LEU A 28 -9.14 -13.68 4.92
CA LEU A 28 -10.47 -14.23 4.63
C LEU A 28 -10.50 -15.01 3.32
N ILE A 29 -9.67 -14.60 2.35
CA ILE A 29 -9.56 -15.23 1.03
C ILE A 29 -8.24 -15.98 0.84
N GLU A 30 -7.36 -15.92 1.85
CA GLU A 30 -6.01 -16.49 1.84
C GLU A 30 -5.18 -16.06 0.62
N ASP A 31 -5.36 -14.81 0.19
CA ASP A 31 -4.76 -14.27 -1.04
C ASP A 31 -4.47 -12.76 -0.92
N GLU A 32 -3.66 -12.24 -1.83
CA GLU A 32 -3.32 -10.82 -1.89
C GLU A 32 -4.38 -10.02 -2.65
N THR A 33 -4.92 -8.98 -2.02
CA THR A 33 -5.87 -8.06 -2.65
C THR A 33 -5.23 -6.70 -2.87
N ALA A 34 -5.47 -6.11 -4.05
CA ALA A 34 -5.03 -4.77 -4.36
C ALA A 34 -5.96 -3.73 -3.72
N ILE A 35 -5.43 -2.94 -2.79
CA ILE A 35 -6.13 -1.80 -2.19
C ILE A 35 -5.58 -0.48 -2.71
N PHE A 36 -6.44 0.52 -2.86
CA PHE A 36 -6.03 1.87 -3.27
C PHE A 36 -5.55 2.68 -2.06
N VAL A 37 -4.37 3.28 -2.18
CA VAL A 37 -3.74 4.02 -1.09
C VAL A 37 -3.26 5.39 -1.53
N CYS A 38 -3.16 6.31 -0.58
CA CYS A 38 -2.58 7.63 -0.82
C CYS A 38 -1.06 7.53 -1.09
N ASP A 39 -0.49 8.60 -1.63
CA ASP A 39 0.93 8.65 -2.01
C ASP A 39 1.87 8.35 -0.82
N ASP A 40 1.52 8.80 0.39
CA ASP A 40 2.30 8.54 1.60
C ASP A 40 2.30 7.06 1.99
N CYS A 41 1.12 6.42 1.97
CA CYS A 41 1.01 4.99 2.27
C CYS A 41 1.66 4.13 1.20
N TYR A 42 1.54 4.51 -0.07
CA TYR A 42 2.22 3.85 -1.17
C TYR A 42 3.74 3.91 -0.99
N LYS A 43 4.27 5.10 -0.68
CA LYS A 43 5.69 5.30 -0.46
C LYS A 43 6.18 4.50 0.73
N LYS A 44 5.49 4.56 1.88
CA LYS A 44 5.87 3.78 3.07
C LYS A 44 5.89 2.28 2.79
N ASN A 45 4.87 1.74 2.12
CA ASN A 45 4.81 0.33 1.76
C ASN A 45 5.95 -0.06 0.80
N LYS A 46 6.26 0.79 -0.19
CA LYS A 46 7.40 0.58 -1.08
C LYS A 46 8.74 0.72 -0.39
N ASP A 47 8.87 1.63 0.56
CA ASP A 47 10.08 1.78 1.36
C ASP A 47 10.26 0.54 2.26
N GLU A 48 9.20 -0.03 2.84
CA GLU A 48 9.23 -1.28 3.60
C GLU A 48 9.59 -2.49 2.71
N GLU A 49 9.02 -2.60 1.50
CA GLU A 49 9.39 -3.65 0.53
C GLU A 49 10.84 -3.50 0.03
N ASN A 50 11.30 -2.27 -0.22
CA ASN A 50 12.68 -2.01 -0.65
C ASN A 50 13.69 -2.10 0.50
N ASN A 51 13.25 -2.00 1.76
CA ASN A 51 14.05 -2.29 2.95
C ASN A 51 14.16 -3.79 3.23
N ILE A 52 13.70 -4.66 2.33
CA ILE A 52 14.20 -6.03 2.23
C ILE A 52 15.63 -5.97 1.64
N ASP A 53 16.51 -5.35 2.42
CA ASP A 53 17.76 -5.93 2.88
C ASP A 53 18.41 -6.93 1.91
N TRP A 54 18.94 -6.37 0.84
CA TRP A 54 20.05 -6.96 0.10
C TRP A 54 21.35 -6.99 0.95
N GLU A 55 21.32 -6.58 2.23
CA GLU A 55 22.43 -6.77 3.18
C GLU A 55 22.51 -8.22 3.70
N ASN A 56 21.50 -9.07 3.45
CA ASN A 56 21.57 -10.52 3.68
C ASN A 56 22.01 -11.34 2.45
N SER A 57 22.39 -10.70 1.34
CA SER A 57 23.09 -11.38 0.23
C SER A 57 24.61 -11.41 0.48
N ILE A 58 25.05 -12.23 1.44
CA ILE A 58 26.42 -12.75 1.51
C ILE A 58 26.42 -14.20 1.04
#